data_AF-A0A2G6WLM5-F1
#
_entry.id   AF-A0A2G6WLM5-F1
#
_cell.length_a   1.000
_cell.length_b   1.000
_cell.length_c   1.000
_cell.angle_alpha   90.00
_cell.angle_beta   90.00
_cell.angle_gamma   90.00
#
_symmetry.space_group_name_H-M   'P 1'
#
loop_
_entity.id
_entity.type
_entity.pdbx_description
1 polymer ?
#
loop_
_entity_poly.entity_id
_entity_poly.type
_entity_poly.pdbx_seq_one_letter_code
_entity_poly.pdbx_strand_id
1 'polypeptide(L)'
;MDIQQSRESFDSYMEIYRKIIDDFSTRKKEVLYPIAKEVLEKFSINLSRIFDSMLESGEKGNLYSCSILYRSMIEHFFKAFYIFEKTISDKNQDVSVSFQQHYLMSEFLAEKAGLLDMEDLQNGNLTKTDFLEFINSKFPEFEGIDKENQKEISIATRQFGLKEMIKHFHKRMQNKNYLYKNVVSQMIPEFSRFSTFTHGGMFANAIIDTHTAQKTVSEEIARIIEITMISVLLINESVILMYKPDKEVADAFIKLKNKRSEDS
;
A
#
# COMPACT_ATOMS: atom_id res chain seq x y z
N MET A 1 15.45 11.91 -13.46
CA MET A 1 16.30 10.88 -12.84
C MET A 1 16.25 9.64 -13.71
N ASP A 2 17.38 9.04 -14.08
CA ASP A 2 17.35 7.73 -14.75
C ASP A 2 17.09 6.60 -13.72
N ILE A 3 16.85 5.38 -14.21
CA ILE A 3 16.47 4.25 -13.36
C ILE A 3 17.62 3.86 -12.42
N GLN A 4 18.86 3.95 -12.89
CA GLN A 4 20.05 3.60 -12.10
C GLN A 4 20.26 4.62 -10.97
N GLN A 5 20.11 5.90 -11.26
CA GLN A 5 20.14 6.96 -10.26
C GLN A 5 19.03 6.77 -9.22
N SER A 6 17.83 6.38 -9.65
CA SER A 6 16.71 6.08 -8.72
C SER A 6 17.05 4.92 -7.77
N ARG A 7 17.69 3.87 -8.29
CA ARG A 7 18.14 2.72 -7.51
C ARG A 7 19.20 3.13 -6.49
N GLU A 8 20.22 3.86 -6.91
CA GLU A 8 21.31 4.32 -6.03
C GLU A 8 20.81 5.22 -4.90
N SER A 9 19.93 6.17 -5.22
CA SER A 9 19.28 7.03 -4.22
C SER A 9 18.44 6.22 -3.23
N PHE A 10 17.64 5.27 -3.72
CA PHE A 10 16.84 4.40 -2.85
C PHE A 10 17.71 3.53 -1.94
N ASP A 11 18.74 2.87 -2.47
CA ASP A 11 19.64 2.01 -1.71
C ASP A 11 20.35 2.80 -0.61
N SER A 12 20.85 3.99 -0.94
CA SER A 12 21.49 4.89 0.01
C SER A 12 20.54 5.32 1.14
N TYR A 13 19.29 5.67 0.80
CA TYR A 13 18.28 5.96 1.81
C TYR A 13 18.01 4.73 2.69
N MET A 14 17.81 3.56 2.09
CA MET A 14 17.45 2.33 2.80
C MET A 14 18.55 1.87 3.74
N GLU A 15 19.82 2.10 3.41
CA GLU A 15 20.94 1.87 4.31
C GLU A 15 20.81 2.72 5.60
N ILE A 16 20.49 4.00 5.47
CA ILE A 16 20.30 4.90 6.62
C ILE A 16 19.07 4.47 7.42
N TYR A 17 17.96 4.19 6.76
CA TYR A 17 16.72 3.76 7.40
C TYR A 17 16.92 2.47 8.21
N ARG A 18 17.54 1.43 7.62
CA ARG A 18 17.82 0.17 8.32
C ARG A 18 18.70 0.39 9.55
N LYS A 19 19.77 1.18 9.43
CA LYS A 19 20.63 1.54 10.57
C LYS A 19 19.84 2.19 11.71
N ILE A 20 18.89 3.08 11.40
CA ILE A 20 18.03 3.72 12.41
C ILE A 20 17.12 2.68 13.08
N ILE A 21 16.44 1.83 12.30
CA ILE A 21 15.54 0.81 12.83
C ILE A 21 16.28 -0.22 13.69
N ASP A 22 17.46 -0.66 13.26
CA ASP A 22 18.30 -1.62 13.99
C ASP A 22 18.78 -1.03 15.32
N ASP A 23 19.20 0.23 15.31
CA ASP A 23 19.63 0.96 16.49
C ASP A 23 18.47 1.18 17.49
N PHE A 24 17.29 1.61 17.01
CA PHE A 24 16.10 1.75 17.84
C PHE A 24 15.66 0.40 18.45
N SER A 25 15.75 -0.67 17.68
CA SER A 25 15.43 -2.03 18.14
C SER A 25 16.42 -2.52 19.19
N THR A 26 17.72 -2.32 18.96
CA THR A 26 18.81 -2.67 19.89
C THR A 26 18.66 -1.95 21.23
N ARG A 27 18.31 -0.66 21.18
CA ARG A 27 18.10 0.17 22.37
C ARG A 27 16.72 0.01 23.00
N LYS A 28 15.86 -0.87 22.45
CA LYS A 28 14.47 -1.09 22.88
C LYS A 28 13.70 0.22 23.02
N LYS A 29 13.84 1.08 22.01
CA LYS A 29 13.18 2.38 21.96
C LYS A 29 11.66 2.21 22.12
N GLU A 30 11.06 3.03 22.99
CA GLU A 30 9.62 2.95 23.27
C GLU A 30 8.80 3.24 22.02
N VAL A 31 7.86 2.34 21.70
CA VAL A 31 6.95 2.48 20.56
C VAL A 31 5.62 3.03 21.06
N LEU A 32 5.17 4.15 20.51
CA LEU A 32 3.93 4.81 20.91
C LEU A 32 2.70 4.03 20.42
N TYR A 33 2.75 3.51 19.19
CA TYR A 33 1.67 2.74 18.57
C TYR A 33 2.21 1.41 18.01
N PRO A 34 2.39 0.38 18.85
CA PRO A 34 3.07 -0.87 18.46
C PRO A 34 2.38 -1.62 17.31
N ILE A 35 1.05 -1.67 17.29
CA ILE A 35 0.30 -2.38 16.25
C ILE A 35 0.36 -1.60 14.93
N ALA A 36 0.25 -0.26 14.99
CA ALA A 36 0.41 0.59 13.81
C ALA A 36 1.82 0.46 13.22
N LYS A 37 2.86 0.47 14.07
CA LYS A 37 4.25 0.25 13.64
C LYS A 37 4.39 -1.08 12.88
N GLU A 38 3.91 -2.17 13.46
CA GLU A 38 4.01 -3.50 12.84
C GLU A 38 3.33 -3.55 11.46
N VAL A 39 2.12 -2.98 11.35
CA VAL A 39 1.38 -2.91 10.08
C VAL A 39 2.15 -2.07 9.05
N LEU A 40 2.66 -0.91 9.45
CA LEU A 40 3.42 -0.02 8.56
C LEU A 40 4.76 -0.64 8.13
N GLU A 41 5.43 -1.41 8.99
CA GLU A 41 6.65 -2.16 8.64
C GLU A 41 6.35 -3.23 7.58
N LYS A 42 5.24 -3.96 7.71
CA LYS A 42 4.79 -4.92 6.68
C LYS A 42 4.51 -4.22 5.35
N PHE A 43 3.84 -3.07 5.37
CA PHE A 43 3.63 -2.27 4.16
C PHE A 43 4.93 -1.75 3.57
N SER A 44 5.85 -1.24 4.38
CA SER A 44 7.19 -0.77 3.96
C SER A 44 7.96 -1.87 3.20
N ILE A 45 7.97 -3.09 3.74
CA ILE A 45 8.62 -4.25 3.10
C ILE A 45 7.96 -4.56 1.76
N ASN A 46 6.63 -4.65 1.72
CA ASN A 46 5.90 -4.99 0.50
C ASN A 46 6.01 -3.91 -0.58
N LEU A 47 5.97 -2.63 -0.19
CA LEU A 47 6.20 -1.50 -1.09
C LEU A 47 7.62 -1.50 -1.67
N SER A 48 8.63 -1.82 -0.86
CA SER A 48 10.01 -1.97 -1.33
C SER A 48 10.14 -3.09 -2.37
N ARG A 49 9.50 -4.24 -2.14
CA ARG A 49 9.49 -5.35 -3.12
C ARG A 49 8.81 -4.98 -4.43
N ILE A 50 7.70 -4.24 -4.36
CA ILE A 50 7.03 -3.73 -5.57
C ILE A 50 7.96 -2.77 -6.31
N PHE A 51 8.63 -1.86 -5.59
CA PHE A 51 9.58 -0.92 -6.18
C PHE A 51 10.76 -1.62 -6.85
N ASP A 52 11.38 -2.61 -6.21
CA ASP A 52 12.46 -3.41 -6.80
C ASP A 52 12.01 -4.06 -8.12
N SER A 53 10.80 -4.65 -8.13
CA SER A 53 10.21 -5.25 -9.32
C SER A 53 9.94 -4.23 -10.43
N MET A 54 9.63 -2.98 -10.06
CA MET A 54 9.44 -1.87 -11.00
C MET A 54 10.75 -1.41 -11.61
N LEU A 55 11.84 -1.34 -10.83
CA LEU A 55 13.17 -1.05 -11.35
C LEU A 55 13.58 -2.09 -12.39
N GLU A 56 13.45 -3.38 -12.06
CA GLU A 56 13.76 -4.48 -13.00
C GLU A 56 12.91 -4.46 -14.28
N SER A 57 11.62 -4.13 -14.15
CA SER A 57 10.71 -4.00 -15.29
C SER A 57 11.07 -2.77 -16.14
N GLY A 58 11.47 -1.69 -15.48
CA GLY A 58 11.84 -0.42 -16.11
C GLY A 58 13.15 -0.53 -16.88
N GLU A 59 14.15 -1.22 -16.34
CA GLU A 59 15.42 -1.53 -17.02
C GLU A 59 15.20 -2.29 -18.35
N LYS A 60 14.13 -3.09 -18.42
CA LYS A 60 13.71 -3.81 -19.63
C LYS A 60 12.81 -2.99 -20.56
N GLY A 61 12.51 -1.73 -20.22
CA GLY A 61 11.61 -0.86 -20.97
C GLY A 61 10.15 -1.32 -20.96
N ASN A 62 9.74 -2.15 -19.98
CA ASN A 62 8.41 -2.75 -19.96
C ASN A 62 7.39 -1.86 -19.22
N LEU A 63 6.90 -0.84 -19.92
CA LEU A 63 5.91 0.10 -19.38
C LEU A 63 4.60 -0.57 -18.93
N TYR A 64 4.18 -1.66 -19.60
CA TYR A 64 2.96 -2.38 -19.23
C TYR A 64 3.07 -3.03 -17.85
N SER A 65 4.17 -3.76 -17.60
CA SER A 65 4.44 -4.34 -16.28
C SER A 65 4.66 -3.28 -15.21
N CYS A 66 5.41 -2.21 -15.51
CA CYS A 66 5.57 -1.07 -14.59
C CYS A 66 4.22 -0.46 -14.22
N SER A 67 3.29 -0.34 -15.16
CA SER A 67 1.95 0.22 -14.96
C SER A 67 1.08 -0.64 -14.03
N ILE A 68 1.14 -1.98 -14.17
CA ILE A 68 0.46 -2.92 -13.26
C ILE A 68 1.01 -2.79 -11.83
N LEU A 69 2.34 -2.82 -11.71
CA LEU A 69 3.02 -2.72 -10.42
C LEU A 69 2.73 -1.36 -9.77
N TYR A 70 2.72 -0.28 -10.55
CA TYR A 70 2.41 1.06 -10.07
C TYR A 70 0.99 1.18 -9.54
N ARG A 71 -0.01 0.60 -10.21
CA ARG A 71 -1.37 0.53 -9.66
C ARG A 71 -1.36 -0.19 -8.31
N SER A 72 -0.70 -1.35 -8.22
CA SER A 72 -0.61 -2.12 -6.97
C SER A 72 0.04 -1.31 -5.86
N MET A 73 1.12 -0.60 -6.19
CA MET A 73 1.83 0.30 -5.30
C MET A 73 0.91 1.40 -4.76
N ILE A 74 0.15 2.09 -5.62
CA ILE A 74 -0.81 3.11 -5.19
C ILE A 74 -1.80 2.53 -4.17
N GLU A 75 -2.34 1.32 -4.42
CA GLU A 75 -3.26 0.69 -3.48
C GLU A 75 -2.63 0.45 -2.09
N HIS A 76 -1.40 -0.05 -2.06
CA HIS A 76 -0.67 -0.31 -0.82
C HIS A 76 -0.30 0.99 -0.10
N PHE A 77 0.19 1.99 -0.85
CA PHE A 77 0.51 3.31 -0.31
C PHE A 77 -0.71 3.97 0.32
N PHE A 78 -1.87 4.01 -0.36
CA PHE A 78 -3.07 4.62 0.19
C PHE A 78 -3.52 3.95 1.50
N LYS A 79 -3.49 2.60 1.58
CA LYS A 79 -3.82 1.87 2.81
C LYS A 79 -2.84 2.18 3.93
N ALA A 80 -1.54 2.05 3.69
CA ALA A 80 -0.49 2.33 4.68
C ALA A 80 -0.59 3.78 5.19
N PHE A 81 -0.69 4.73 4.26
CA PHE A 81 -0.76 6.14 4.57
C PHE A 81 -2.05 6.54 5.30
N TYR A 82 -3.19 5.90 4.98
CA TYR A 82 -4.44 6.07 5.72
C TYR A 82 -4.34 5.56 7.15
N ILE A 83 -3.74 4.37 7.35
CA ILE A 83 -3.50 3.80 8.68
C ILE A 83 -2.62 4.73 9.52
N PHE A 84 -1.53 5.24 8.93
CA PHE A 84 -0.66 6.22 9.56
C PHE A 84 -1.41 7.50 9.95
N GLU A 85 -2.05 8.18 8.98
CA GLU A 85 -2.75 9.45 9.22
C GLU A 85 -3.84 9.31 10.29
N LYS A 86 -4.62 8.22 10.22
CA LYS A 86 -5.71 7.98 11.17
C LYS A 86 -5.20 7.65 12.57
N THR A 87 -4.11 6.87 12.67
CA THR A 87 -3.45 6.59 13.96
C THR A 87 -2.98 7.89 14.63
N ILE A 88 -2.32 8.77 13.86
CA ILE A 88 -1.84 10.05 14.37
C ILE A 88 -2.99 11.02 14.67
N SER A 89 -4.02 11.08 13.83
CA SER A 89 -5.15 11.99 14.05
C SER A 89 -5.99 11.62 15.26
N ASP A 90 -6.26 10.33 15.43
CA ASP A 90 -7.15 9.81 16.46
C ASP A 90 -6.38 9.52 17.77
N LYS A 91 -5.05 9.57 17.70
CA LYS A 91 -4.11 9.30 18.80
C LYS A 91 -4.29 7.92 19.43
N ASN A 92 -4.76 6.96 18.65
CA ASN A 92 -4.93 5.56 19.03
C ASN A 92 -4.55 4.66 17.84
N GLN A 93 -4.56 3.35 18.04
CA GLN A 93 -4.20 2.38 17.00
C GLN A 93 -5.39 1.51 16.56
N ASP A 94 -6.63 1.97 16.79
CA ASP A 94 -7.85 1.19 16.53
C ASP A 94 -8.00 0.87 15.04
N VAL A 95 -7.58 1.80 14.16
CA VAL A 95 -7.53 1.56 12.71
C VAL A 95 -6.56 0.42 12.36
N SER A 96 -5.44 0.31 13.07
CA SER A 96 -4.43 -0.72 12.83
C SER A 96 -4.87 -2.07 13.37
N VAL A 97 -5.53 -2.10 14.54
CA VAL A 97 -6.19 -3.30 15.09
C VAL A 97 -7.26 -3.79 14.12
N SER A 98 -8.13 -2.88 13.65
CA SER A 98 -9.16 -3.22 12.67
C SER A 98 -8.58 -3.72 11.36
N PHE A 99 -7.42 -3.21 10.93
CA PHE A 99 -6.73 -3.71 9.74
C PHE A 99 -6.24 -5.14 9.97
N GLN A 100 -5.50 -5.42 11.05
CA GLN A 100 -4.98 -6.76 11.32
C GLN A 100 -6.08 -7.81 11.47
N GLN A 101 -7.20 -7.47 12.11
CA GLN A 101 -8.27 -8.43 12.39
C GLN A 101 -9.25 -8.55 11.22
N HIS A 102 -9.92 -7.45 10.86
CA HIS A 102 -11.02 -7.50 9.90
C HIS A 102 -10.53 -7.56 8.45
N TYR A 103 -9.41 -6.89 8.12
CA TYR A 103 -8.91 -6.89 6.76
C TYR A 103 -8.36 -8.28 6.37
N LEU A 104 -7.55 -8.88 7.25
CA LEU A 104 -7.07 -10.25 7.08
C LEU A 104 -8.24 -11.23 6.92
N MET A 105 -9.25 -11.14 7.78
CA MET A 105 -10.43 -11.99 7.70
C MET A 105 -11.18 -11.79 6.37
N SER A 106 -11.31 -10.54 5.91
CA SER A 106 -11.96 -10.25 4.64
C SER A 106 -11.19 -10.82 3.44
N GLU A 107 -9.85 -10.79 3.46
CA GLU A 107 -9.03 -11.41 2.41
C GLU A 107 -9.17 -12.93 2.43
N PHE A 108 -9.14 -13.53 3.62
CA PHE A 108 -9.38 -14.96 3.80
C PHE A 108 -10.76 -15.37 3.25
N LEU A 109 -11.83 -14.67 3.65
CA LEU A 109 -13.19 -14.98 3.18
C LEU A 109 -13.31 -14.82 1.66
N ALA A 110 -12.66 -13.83 1.06
CA ALA A 110 -12.67 -13.64 -0.40
C ALA A 110 -11.95 -14.79 -1.12
N GLU A 111 -10.80 -15.26 -0.61
CA GLU A 111 -10.10 -16.42 -1.13
C GLU A 111 -10.99 -17.67 -1.07
N LYS A 112 -11.63 -17.91 0.08
CA LYS A 112 -12.51 -19.07 0.27
C LYS A 112 -13.76 -19.02 -0.59
N ALA A 113 -14.30 -17.83 -0.85
CA ALA A 113 -15.39 -17.66 -1.82
C ALA A 113 -14.98 -18.09 -3.23
N GLY A 114 -13.74 -17.79 -3.65
CA GLY A 114 -13.19 -18.26 -4.92
C GLY A 114 -13.01 -19.78 -4.99
N LEU A 115 -12.61 -20.42 -3.87
CA LEU A 115 -12.56 -21.88 -3.78
C LEU A 115 -13.95 -22.51 -3.91
N LEU A 116 -14.95 -21.91 -3.26
CA LEU A 116 -16.34 -22.36 -3.37
C LEU A 116 -16.87 -22.24 -4.80
N ASP A 117 -16.63 -21.10 -5.46
CA ASP A 117 -17.04 -20.89 -6.85
C ASP A 117 -16.37 -21.92 -7.80
N MET A 118 -15.11 -22.29 -7.54
CA MET A 118 -14.43 -23.38 -8.26
C MET A 118 -15.05 -24.76 -8.00
N GLU A 119 -15.35 -25.09 -6.74
CA GLU A 119 -15.99 -26.38 -6.39
C GLU A 119 -17.38 -26.48 -7.04
N ASP A 120 -18.18 -25.42 -7.00
CA ASP A 120 -19.49 -25.38 -7.65
C ASP A 120 -19.38 -25.56 -9.18
N LEU A 121 -18.37 -24.94 -9.81
CA LEU A 121 -18.09 -25.11 -11.24
C LEU A 121 -17.70 -26.55 -11.59
N GLN A 122 -16.83 -27.19 -10.79
CA GLN A 122 -16.36 -28.55 -11.03
C GLN A 122 -17.46 -29.60 -10.82
N ASN A 123 -18.31 -29.38 -9.82
CA ASN A 123 -19.40 -30.31 -9.49
C ASN A 123 -20.61 -30.16 -10.42
N GLY A 124 -20.61 -29.17 -11.31
CA GLY A 124 -21.75 -28.89 -12.19
C GLY A 124 -23.01 -28.51 -11.40
N ASN A 125 -22.83 -27.96 -10.20
CA ASN A 125 -23.93 -27.66 -9.28
C ASN A 125 -24.87 -26.62 -9.91
N LEU A 126 -26.15 -27.00 -10.07
CA LEU A 126 -27.21 -26.08 -10.51
C LEU A 126 -27.62 -25.10 -9.39
N THR A 127 -27.34 -25.44 -8.15
CA THR A 127 -27.63 -24.65 -6.95
C THR A 127 -26.35 -24.26 -6.26
N LYS A 128 -26.14 -22.96 -6.05
CA LYS A 128 -24.96 -22.40 -5.38
C LYS A 128 -24.92 -22.88 -3.93
N THR A 129 -23.79 -23.43 -3.51
CA THR A 129 -23.57 -23.85 -2.11
C THR A 129 -23.62 -22.63 -1.20
N ASP A 130 -24.24 -22.74 -0.01
CA ASP A 130 -24.25 -21.63 0.96
C ASP A 130 -22.84 -21.39 1.50
N PHE A 131 -22.35 -20.15 1.40
CA PHE A 131 -20.98 -19.82 1.76
C PHE A 131 -20.70 -19.99 3.26
N LEU A 132 -21.67 -19.73 4.14
CA LEU A 132 -21.48 -19.92 5.59
C LEU A 132 -21.45 -21.40 5.95
N GLU A 133 -22.30 -22.20 5.31
CA GLU A 133 -22.25 -23.66 5.45
C GLU A 133 -20.91 -24.22 4.96
N PHE A 134 -20.41 -23.73 3.83
CA PHE A 134 -19.08 -24.09 3.32
C PHE A 134 -17.97 -23.73 4.31
N ILE A 135 -17.95 -22.51 4.84
CA ILE A 135 -16.92 -22.08 5.80
C ILE A 135 -16.96 -22.93 7.08
N ASN A 136 -18.13 -23.07 7.70
CA ASN A 136 -18.26 -23.81 8.97
C ASN A 136 -17.94 -25.31 8.81
N SER A 137 -18.21 -25.90 7.64
CA SER A 137 -17.94 -27.33 7.40
C SER A 137 -16.47 -27.62 7.04
N LYS A 138 -15.81 -26.72 6.29
CA LYS A 138 -14.44 -26.94 5.80
C LYS A 138 -13.36 -26.38 6.72
N PHE A 139 -13.69 -25.39 7.54
CA PHE A 139 -12.74 -24.68 8.42
C PHE A 139 -13.32 -24.57 9.84
N PRO A 140 -13.29 -25.67 10.63
CA PRO A 140 -13.90 -25.73 11.96
C PRO A 140 -13.35 -24.70 12.96
N GLU A 141 -12.14 -24.18 12.75
CA GLU A 141 -11.58 -23.09 13.56
C GLU A 141 -12.37 -21.78 13.46
N PHE A 142 -13.29 -21.67 12.49
CA PHE A 142 -14.23 -20.58 12.31
C PHE A 142 -15.68 -20.97 12.68
N GLU A 143 -15.86 -22.03 13.46
CA GLU A 143 -17.17 -22.42 13.98
C GLU A 143 -17.86 -21.23 14.64
N GLY A 144 -19.08 -20.93 14.20
CA GLY A 144 -19.88 -19.83 14.72
C GLY A 144 -19.76 -18.52 13.95
N ILE A 145 -18.99 -18.45 12.86
CA ILE A 145 -19.13 -17.34 11.91
C ILE A 145 -20.55 -17.38 11.33
N ASP A 146 -21.24 -16.26 11.47
CA ASP A 146 -22.58 -16.05 10.94
C ASP A 146 -22.68 -14.79 10.04
N LYS A 147 -23.91 -14.45 9.67
CA LYS A 147 -24.21 -13.27 8.83
C LYS A 147 -23.89 -11.95 9.52
N GLU A 148 -24.02 -11.86 10.84
CA GLU A 148 -23.69 -10.63 11.57
C GLU A 148 -22.17 -10.46 11.64
N ASN A 149 -21.39 -11.52 11.84
CA ASN A 149 -19.92 -11.45 11.74
C ASN A 149 -19.47 -10.99 10.36
N GLN A 150 -20.03 -11.56 9.28
CA GLN A 150 -19.69 -11.13 7.91
C GLN A 150 -20.01 -9.65 7.68
N LYS A 151 -21.15 -9.18 8.19
CA LYS A 151 -21.57 -7.78 8.10
C LYS A 151 -20.66 -6.86 8.89
N GLU A 152 -20.26 -7.26 10.10
CA GLU A 152 -19.28 -6.54 10.92
C GLU A 152 -17.94 -6.39 10.17
N ILE A 153 -17.41 -7.50 9.64
CA ILE A 153 -16.18 -7.51 8.83
C ILE A 153 -16.33 -6.58 7.63
N SER A 154 -17.43 -6.67 6.88
CA SER A 154 -17.69 -5.83 5.71
C SER A 154 -17.74 -4.34 6.06
N ILE A 155 -18.38 -3.98 7.16
CA ILE A 155 -18.44 -2.59 7.66
C ILE A 155 -17.03 -2.12 8.05
N ALA A 156 -16.29 -2.94 8.79
CA ALA A 156 -14.95 -2.63 9.26
C ALA A 156 -13.94 -2.49 8.10
N THR A 157 -14.04 -3.32 7.06
CA THR A 157 -13.11 -3.28 5.92
C THR A 157 -13.43 -2.19 4.91
N ARG A 158 -14.70 -1.75 4.83
CA ARG A 158 -15.13 -0.66 3.94
C ARG A 158 -14.29 0.61 4.09
N GLN A 159 -13.80 0.90 5.30
CA GLN A 159 -12.96 2.08 5.56
C GLN A 159 -11.61 2.04 4.84
N PHE A 160 -11.12 0.86 4.44
CA PHE A 160 -9.89 0.68 3.66
C PHE A 160 -10.15 0.68 2.15
N GLY A 161 -11.39 0.89 1.71
CA GLY A 161 -11.70 1.14 0.32
C GLY A 161 -11.21 2.52 -0.12
N LEU A 162 -10.66 2.61 -1.34
CA LEU A 162 -10.03 3.84 -1.85
C LEU A 162 -10.94 5.09 -1.71
N LYS A 163 -12.25 4.94 -1.95
CA LYS A 163 -13.22 6.01 -1.78
C LYS A 163 -13.26 6.58 -0.36
N GLU A 164 -13.22 5.73 0.66
CA GLU A 164 -13.26 6.18 2.06
C GLU A 164 -11.92 6.79 2.48
N MET A 165 -10.80 6.24 2.01
CA MET A 165 -9.47 6.82 2.23
C MET A 165 -9.35 8.22 1.58
N ILE A 166 -9.80 8.38 0.33
CA ILE A 166 -9.83 9.68 -0.36
C ILE A 166 -10.69 10.70 0.40
N LYS A 167 -11.87 10.30 0.90
CA LYS A 167 -12.71 11.19 1.73
C LYS A 167 -11.97 11.65 2.99
N HIS A 168 -11.26 10.73 3.65
CA HIS A 168 -10.44 11.06 4.81
C HIS A 168 -9.35 12.07 4.43
N PHE A 169 -8.56 11.79 3.39
CA PHE A 169 -7.50 12.69 2.95
C PHE A 169 -8.03 14.04 2.50
N HIS A 170 -9.15 14.09 1.79
CA HIS A 170 -9.77 15.34 1.36
C HIS A 170 -10.11 16.24 2.57
N LYS A 171 -10.70 15.68 3.62
CA LYS A 171 -10.98 16.40 4.87
C LYS A 171 -9.71 16.97 5.51
N ARG A 172 -8.59 16.24 5.43
CA ARG A 172 -7.28 16.67 5.97
C ARG A 172 -6.60 17.72 5.10
N MET A 173 -6.66 17.58 3.78
CA MET A 173 -6.08 18.50 2.78
C MET A 173 -6.72 19.89 2.76
N GLN A 174 -7.89 20.07 3.39
CA GLN A 174 -8.46 21.40 3.63
C GLN A 174 -7.58 22.24 4.57
N ASN A 175 -6.70 21.61 5.35
CA ASN A 175 -5.65 22.30 6.09
C ASN A 175 -4.54 22.77 5.13
N LYS A 176 -4.26 24.08 5.12
CA LYS A 176 -3.27 24.72 4.23
C LYS A 176 -1.85 24.14 4.37
N ASN A 177 -1.52 23.55 5.52
CA ASN A 177 -0.19 23.03 5.82
C ASN A 177 -0.08 21.50 5.64
N TYR A 178 -0.97 20.89 4.86
CA TYR A 178 -0.91 19.44 4.64
C TYR A 178 0.27 19.07 3.72
N LEU A 179 1.34 18.55 4.33
CA LEU A 179 2.63 18.27 3.70
C LEU A 179 2.53 17.36 2.46
N TYR A 180 1.56 16.45 2.44
CA TYR A 180 1.46 15.38 1.45
C TYR A 180 0.41 15.64 0.36
N LYS A 181 -0.12 16.87 0.29
CA LYS A 181 -1.22 17.23 -0.62
C LYS A 181 -0.88 16.88 -2.08
N ASN A 182 0.31 17.25 -2.53
CA ASN A 182 0.71 17.07 -3.94
C ASN A 182 0.76 15.58 -4.32
N VAL A 183 1.50 14.76 -3.56
CA VAL A 183 1.65 13.32 -3.81
C VAL A 183 0.29 12.62 -3.85
N VAL A 184 -0.54 12.81 -2.81
CA VAL A 184 -1.85 12.13 -2.75
C VAL A 184 -2.77 12.60 -3.87
N SER A 185 -2.81 13.91 -4.16
CA SER A 185 -3.70 14.45 -5.20
C SER A 185 -3.33 13.99 -6.60
N GLN A 186 -2.04 13.81 -6.89
CA GLN A 186 -1.55 13.31 -8.16
C GLN A 186 -1.89 11.83 -8.38
N MET A 187 -1.82 11.02 -7.33
CA MET A 187 -2.06 9.58 -7.44
C MET A 187 -3.52 9.18 -7.62
N ILE A 188 -4.48 9.99 -7.18
CA ILE A 188 -5.92 9.69 -7.29
C ILE A 188 -6.36 9.44 -8.74
N PRO A 189 -6.12 10.36 -9.71
CA PRO A 189 -6.47 10.11 -11.10
C PRO A 189 -5.65 8.96 -11.70
N GLU A 190 -4.40 8.80 -11.24
CA GLU A 190 -3.52 7.73 -11.73
C GLU A 190 -4.01 6.35 -11.33
N PHE A 191 -4.53 6.15 -10.12
CA PHE A 191 -5.14 4.87 -9.72
C PHE A 191 -6.20 4.42 -10.72
N SER A 192 -7.08 5.33 -11.12
CA SER A 192 -8.15 5.04 -12.08
C SER A 192 -7.58 4.78 -13.47
N ARG A 193 -6.62 5.61 -13.92
CA ARG A 193 -5.94 5.44 -15.21
C ARG A 193 -5.24 4.09 -15.32
N PHE A 194 -4.50 3.67 -14.30
CA PHE A 194 -3.70 2.45 -14.33
C PHE A 194 -4.49 1.16 -14.05
N SER A 195 -5.73 1.27 -13.56
CA SER A 195 -6.62 0.11 -13.40
C SER A 195 -6.95 -0.59 -14.73
N THR A 196 -6.83 0.09 -15.88
CA THR A 196 -7.00 -0.58 -17.17
C THR A 196 -5.92 -1.63 -17.47
N PHE A 197 -4.72 -1.49 -16.90
CA PHE A 197 -3.60 -2.41 -17.15
C PHE A 197 -3.78 -3.73 -16.40
N THR A 198 -4.39 -3.72 -15.22
CA THR A 198 -4.66 -4.94 -14.44
C THR A 198 -5.74 -5.82 -15.06
N HIS A 199 -6.60 -5.26 -15.90
CA HIS A 199 -7.71 -5.98 -16.54
C HIS A 199 -7.48 -6.28 -18.02
N GLY A 200 -6.31 -5.97 -18.57
CA GLY A 200 -6.04 -6.13 -20.01
C GLY A 200 -6.96 -5.29 -20.90
N GLY A 201 -7.44 -4.15 -20.40
CA GLY A 201 -8.41 -3.33 -21.11
C GLY A 201 -7.81 -2.65 -22.35
N MET A 202 -8.61 -2.45 -23.39
CA MET A 202 -8.19 -1.80 -24.65
C MET A 202 -7.57 -0.41 -24.44
N PHE A 203 -7.97 0.30 -23.37
CA PHE A 203 -7.42 1.60 -23.03
C PHE A 203 -5.94 1.51 -22.58
N ALA A 204 -5.50 0.38 -22.01
CA ALA A 204 -4.09 0.14 -21.70
C ALA A 204 -3.24 0.15 -22.97
N ASN A 205 -3.70 -0.56 -24.02
CA ASN A 205 -3.02 -0.62 -25.31
C ASN A 205 -2.93 0.78 -25.93
N ALA A 206 -4.03 1.55 -25.91
CA ALA A 206 -4.03 2.92 -26.42
C ALA A 206 -3.00 3.82 -25.70
N ILE A 207 -2.82 3.66 -24.38
CA ILE A 207 -1.79 4.40 -23.63
C ILE A 207 -0.38 3.97 -24.07
N ILE A 208 -0.11 2.66 -24.17
CA ILE A 208 1.18 2.13 -24.63
C ILE A 208 1.51 2.60 -26.05
N ASP A 209 0.54 2.51 -26.97
CA ASP A 209 0.69 2.96 -28.36
C ASP A 209 1.00 4.45 -28.42
N THR A 210 0.34 5.25 -27.59
CA THR A 210 0.59 6.70 -27.49
C THR A 210 2.03 6.99 -27.07
N HIS A 211 2.51 6.38 -25.97
CA HIS A 211 3.88 6.58 -25.50
C HIS A 211 4.93 6.04 -26.50
N THR A 212 4.60 4.95 -27.18
CA THR A 212 5.47 4.36 -28.22
C THR A 212 5.59 5.29 -29.42
N ALA A 213 4.46 5.79 -29.94
CA ALA A 213 4.43 6.73 -31.06
C ALA A 213 5.15 8.04 -30.74
N GLN A 214 5.03 8.52 -29.49
CA GLN A 214 5.69 9.73 -29.02
C GLN A 214 7.15 9.53 -28.57
N LYS A 215 7.64 8.28 -28.52
CA LYS A 215 8.97 7.92 -27.98
C LYS A 215 9.19 8.34 -26.52
N THR A 216 8.13 8.35 -25.71
CA THR A 216 8.14 8.78 -24.30
C THR A 216 8.03 7.62 -23.30
N VAL A 217 8.21 6.37 -23.76
CA VAL A 217 8.12 5.17 -22.91
C VAL A 217 9.09 5.25 -21.72
N SER A 218 10.37 5.53 -21.97
CA SER A 218 11.39 5.61 -20.92
C SER A 218 11.12 6.74 -19.92
N GLU A 219 10.58 7.87 -20.40
CA GLU A 219 10.23 9.03 -19.56
C GLU A 219 9.06 8.70 -18.63
N GLU A 220 8.02 8.03 -19.14
CA GLU A 220 6.88 7.60 -18.32
C GLU A 220 7.27 6.55 -17.28
N ILE A 221 8.15 5.60 -17.65
CA ILE A 221 8.72 4.64 -16.70
C ILE A 221 9.49 5.35 -15.59
N ALA A 222 10.37 6.30 -15.95
CA ALA A 222 11.15 7.06 -14.97
C ALA A 222 10.25 7.85 -14.02
N ARG A 223 9.22 8.53 -14.54
CA ARG A 223 8.23 9.27 -13.74
C ARG A 223 7.51 8.37 -12.74
N ILE A 224 7.05 7.19 -13.18
CA ILE A 224 6.37 6.21 -12.34
C ILE A 224 7.29 5.69 -11.23
N ILE A 225 8.55 5.40 -11.57
CA ILE A 225 9.58 4.97 -10.60
C ILE A 225 9.84 6.05 -9.56
N GLU A 226 10.00 7.30 -9.96
CA GLU A 226 10.25 8.43 -9.06
C GLU A 226 9.12 8.62 -8.04
N ILE A 227 7.87 8.64 -8.50
CA ILE A 227 6.70 8.77 -7.61
C ILE A 227 6.61 7.57 -6.67
N THR A 228 6.90 6.37 -7.17
CA THR A 228 6.92 5.16 -6.34
C THR A 228 7.98 5.26 -5.25
N MET A 229 9.21 5.64 -5.61
CA MET A 229 10.31 5.81 -4.67
C MET A 229 9.87 6.74 -3.54
N ILE A 230 9.42 7.95 -3.85
CA ILE A 230 8.94 8.93 -2.86
C ILE A 230 7.89 8.32 -1.92
N SER A 231 6.97 7.51 -2.47
CA SER A 231 5.90 6.87 -1.71
C SER A 231 6.41 5.80 -0.75
N VAL A 232 7.38 4.98 -1.17
CA VAL A 232 8.04 4.02 -0.28
C VAL A 232 8.79 4.75 0.83
N LEU A 233 9.56 5.79 0.48
CA LEU A 233 10.30 6.59 1.45
C LEU A 233 9.38 7.22 2.50
N LEU A 234 8.22 7.74 2.08
CA LEU A 234 7.21 8.30 2.98
C LEU A 234 6.69 7.29 3.99
N ILE A 235 6.40 6.05 3.57
CA ILE A 235 5.94 5.01 4.50
C ILE A 235 7.06 4.60 5.46
N ASN A 236 8.32 4.55 5.01
CA ASN A 236 9.46 4.32 5.89
C ASN A 236 9.59 5.42 6.96
N GLU A 237 9.44 6.68 6.57
CA GLU A 237 9.40 7.80 7.52
C GLU A 237 8.23 7.67 8.51
N SER A 238 7.05 7.24 8.06
CA SER A 238 5.89 6.99 8.92
C SER A 238 6.15 5.92 9.98
N VAL A 239 6.97 4.90 9.70
CA VAL A 239 7.39 3.89 10.70
C VAL A 239 8.19 4.54 11.82
N ILE A 240 9.12 5.44 11.50
CA ILE A 240 9.94 6.17 12.50
C ILE A 240 9.04 7.00 13.42
N LEU A 241 7.98 7.60 12.88
CA LEU A 241 7.03 8.40 13.63
C LEU A 241 6.11 7.59 14.57
N MET A 242 6.15 6.24 14.53
CA MET A 242 5.44 5.40 15.49
C MET A 242 6.19 5.22 16.82
N TYR A 243 7.47 5.60 16.88
CA TYR A 243 8.22 5.64 18.13
C TYR A 243 7.83 6.84 18.98
N LYS A 244 8.04 6.75 20.29
CA LYS A 244 7.77 7.85 21.20
C LYS A 244 8.62 9.08 20.81
N PRO A 245 8.00 10.25 20.61
CA PRO A 245 8.75 11.44 20.21
C PRO A 245 9.77 11.85 21.26
N ASP A 246 11.04 11.90 20.85
CA ASP A 246 12.11 12.54 21.59
C ASP A 246 13.16 13.08 20.60
N LYS A 247 14.24 13.67 21.14
CA LYS A 247 15.29 14.28 20.32
C LYS A 247 15.89 13.30 19.31
N GLU A 248 16.10 12.05 19.70
CA GLU A 248 16.73 11.05 18.81
C GLU A 248 15.80 10.66 17.65
N VAL A 249 14.51 10.50 17.93
CA VAL A 249 13.51 10.23 16.87
C VAL A 249 13.39 11.43 15.92
N ALA A 250 13.41 12.65 16.45
CA ALA A 250 13.38 13.87 15.64
C ALA A 250 14.64 13.98 14.76
N ASP A 251 15.82 13.75 15.32
CA ASP A 251 17.10 13.79 14.59
C ASP A 251 17.15 12.71 13.49
N ALA A 252 16.67 11.49 13.79
CA ALA A 252 16.56 10.40 12.83
C ALA A 252 15.61 10.74 11.67
N PHE A 253 14.44 11.31 11.97
CA PHE A 253 13.48 11.74 10.95
C PHE A 253 14.05 12.88 10.08
N ILE A 254 14.69 13.89 10.68
CA ILE A 254 15.34 14.98 9.95
C ILE A 254 16.43 14.43 9.02
N LYS A 255 17.23 13.48 9.49
CA LYS A 255 18.27 12.84 8.68
C LYS A 255 17.69 12.17 7.43
N LEU A 256 16.63 11.37 7.58
CA LEU A 256 15.95 10.72 6.46
C LEU A 256 15.32 11.73 5.49
N LYS A 257 14.65 12.75 6.03
CA LYS A 257 14.05 13.82 5.24
C LYS A 257 15.09 14.59 4.42
N ASN A 258 16.25 14.89 5.00
CA ASN A 258 17.34 15.56 4.31
C ASN A 258 17.87 14.67 3.19
N LYS A 259 18.11 13.38 3.47
CA LYS A 259 18.56 12.43 2.44
C LYS A 259 17.58 12.37 1.27
N ARG A 260 16.27 12.25 1.53
CA ARG A 260 15.25 12.29 0.46
C ARG A 260 15.33 13.58 -0.36
N SER A 261 15.52 14.72 0.30
CA SER A 261 15.56 16.04 -0.38
C SER A 261 16.82 16.23 -1.23
N GLU A 262 17.92 15.56 -0.90
CA GLU A 262 19.15 15.58 -1.70
C GLU A 262 19.01 14.77 -3.01
N ASP A 263 18.11 13.77 -2.98
CA ASP A 263 17.89 12.82 -4.08
C ASP A 263 16.66 13.15 -4.96
N SER A 264 15.87 14.18 -4.59
CA SER A 264 14.67 14.67 -5.31
C SER A 264 14.93 15.98 -6.06
#